data_AF-A0A6J6YP22-F1
#
_entry.id   AF-A0A6J6YP22-F1
#
_cell.length_a   1.000
_cell.length_b   1.000
_cell.length_c   1.000
_cell.angle_alpha   90.00
_cell.angle_beta   90.00
_cell.angle_gamma   90.00
#
_symmetry.space_group_name_H-M   'P 1'
#
loop_
_entity.id
_entity.type
_entity.pdbx_description
1 polymer ?
#
loop_
_entity_poly.entity_id
_entity_poly.type
_entity_poly.pdbx_seq_one_letter_code
_entity_poly.pdbx_strand_id
1 'polypeptide(L)' 'MSEPKTLAEVLAALPEEEKIILVMHYLRSMSAIDIAQKLGVPERSVTAVIATGKARLSKTLGL' A
#
# COMPACT_ATOMS: atom_id res chain seq x y z
N MET A 1 -24.11 -8.08 6.45
CA MET A 1 -22.95 -8.92 6.78
C MET A 1 -21.73 -8.20 6.26
N SER A 2 -20.74 -7.91 7.09
CA SER A 2 -19.51 -7.27 6.62
C SER A 2 -18.64 -8.35 5.98
N GLU A 3 -18.63 -8.38 4.65
CA GLU A 3 -17.71 -9.23 3.89
C GLU A 3 -16.26 -8.95 4.35
N PRO A 4 -15.40 -9.98 4.43
CA PRO A 4 -14.00 -9.79 4.79
C PRO A 4 -13.38 -8.87 3.74
N LYS A 5 -13.13 -7.61 4.12
CA LYS A 5 -12.62 -6.61 3.18
C LYS A 5 -11.31 -7.11 2.60
N THR A 6 -11.32 -7.41 1.32
CA THR A 6 -10.15 -7.95 0.63
C THR A 6 -9.07 -6.88 0.54
N LEU A 7 -7.82 -7.30 0.32
CA LEU A 7 -6.71 -6.37 0.06
C LEU A 7 -7.09 -5.33 -1.01
N ALA A 8 -7.83 -5.75 -2.04
CA ALA A 8 -8.30 -4.90 -3.12
C ALA A 8 -9.30 -3.83 -2.68
N GLU A 9 -10.19 -4.12 -1.72
CA GLU A 9 -11.15 -3.14 -1.20
C GLU A 9 -10.50 -2.11 -0.29
N VAL A 10 -9.53 -2.54 0.52
CA VAL A 10 -8.73 -1.61 1.33
C VAL A 10 -7.92 -0.70 0.41
N LEU A 11 -7.31 -1.25 -0.64
CA LEU A 11 -6.60 -0.47 -1.66
C LEU A 11 -7.54 0.45 -2.45
N ALA A 12 -8.78 0.04 -2.71
CA ALA A 12 -9.76 0.84 -3.44
C ALA A 12 -10.24 2.06 -2.66
N ALA A 13 -10.16 2.02 -1.33
CA ALA A 13 -10.48 3.15 -0.46
C ALA A 13 -9.30 4.13 -0.27
N LEU A 14 -8.11 3.84 -0.80
CA LEU A 14 -6.95 4.71 -0.74
C LEU A 14 -6.89 5.65 -1.96
N PRO A 15 -6.24 6.82 -1.82
CA PRO A 15 -5.87 7.66 -2.96
C PRO A 15 -5.09 6.84 -4.01
N GLU A 16 -5.22 7.20 -5.28
CA GLU A 16 -4.57 6.48 -6.38
C GLU A 16 -3.05 6.34 -6.17
N GLU A 17 -2.41 7.37 -5.62
CA GLU A 17 -0.97 7.37 -5.32
C GLU A 17 -0.58 6.28 -4.31
N GLU A 18 -1.35 6.12 -3.23
CA GLU A 18 -1.07 5.08 -2.23
C GLU A 18 -1.35 3.68 -2.79
N LYS A 19 -2.41 3.54 -3.58
CA LYS A 19 -2.73 2.27 -4.27
C LYS A 19 -1.58 1.85 -5.19
N ILE A 20 -1.05 2.77 -6.00
CA ILE A 20 0.05 2.48 -6.93
C ILE A 20 1.28 1.99 -6.17
N ILE A 21 1.66 2.68 -5.09
CA ILE A 21 2.81 2.31 -4.25
C ILE A 21 2.62 0.91 -3.67
N LEU A 22 1.46 0.65 -3.05
CA LEU A 22 1.19 -0.65 -2.43
C LEU A 22 1.10 -1.77 -3.46
N VAL A 23 0.52 -1.53 -4.63
CA VAL A 23 0.49 -2.49 -5.74
C VAL A 23 1.90 -2.80 -6.22
N MET A 24 2.74 -1.79 -6.46
CA MET A 24 4.12 -2.02 -6.87
C MET A 24 4.92 -2.78 -5.81
N HIS A 25 4.71 -2.47 -4.52
CA HIS A 25 5.41 -3.12 -3.43
C HIS A 25 4.95 -4.57 -3.21
N TYR A 26 3.63 -4.81 -3.11
CA TYR A 26 3.08 -6.12 -2.76
C TYR A 26 2.87 -7.05 -3.96
N LEU A 27 2.47 -6.53 -5.14
CA LEU A 27 2.24 -7.36 -6.33
C LEU A 27 3.49 -7.52 -7.20
N ARG A 28 4.38 -6.53 -7.23
CA ARG A 28 5.63 -6.59 -8.02
C ARG A 28 6.88 -6.80 -7.18
N SER A 29 6.74 -6.95 -5.86
CA SER A 29 7.87 -7.11 -4.92
C SER A 29 8.96 -6.04 -5.08
N MET A 30 8.60 -4.84 -5.54
CA MET A 30 9.56 -3.74 -5.70
C MET A 30 9.94 -3.16 -4.33
N SER A 31 11.21 -2.77 -4.16
CA SER A 31 11.65 -2.11 -2.94
C SER A 31 11.10 -0.68 -2.84
N ALA A 32 10.99 -0.14 -1.63
CA ALA A 32 10.54 1.24 -1.42
C ALA A 32 11.44 2.26 -2.15
N ILE A 33 12.75 1.98 -2.23
CA ILE A 33 13.75 2.78 -2.93
C ILE A 33 13.46 2.79 -4.44
N ASP A 34 13.24 1.62 -5.05
CA ASP A 34 12.97 1.53 -6.49
C ASP A 34 11.66 2.22 -6.87
N ILE A 35 10.64 2.08 -6.01
CA ILE A 35 9.35 2.76 -6.20
C ILE A 35 9.52 4.28 -6.09
N ALA A 36 10.28 4.74 -5.10
CA ALA A 36 10.57 6.16 -4.89
C ALA A 36 11.29 6.78 -6.09
N GLN A 37 12.33 6.11 -6.60
CA GLN A 37 13.05 6.53 -7.79
C GLN A 37 12.15 6.55 -9.03
N LYS A 38 11.28 5.55 -9.18
CA LYS A 38 10.37 5.44 -10.32
C LYS A 38 9.25 6.49 -10.34
N LEU A 39 8.75 6.87 -9.16
CA LEU A 39 7.71 7.88 -9.01
C LEU A 39 8.27 9.30 -8.85
N GLY A 40 9.58 9.45 -8.65
CA GLY A 40 10.22 10.75 -8.39
C GLY A 40 9.86 11.34 -7.03
N VAL A 41 9.47 10.50 -6.06
CA VAL A 41 9.06 10.91 -4.71
C VAL A 41 10.10 10.48 -3.66
N PRO A 42 10.13 11.09 -2.48
CA PRO A 42 11.02 10.66 -1.40
C PRO A 42 10.71 9.24 -0.94
N GLU A 43 11.73 8.42 -0.72
CA GLU A 43 11.60 7.06 -0.16
C GLU A 43 10.84 7.07 1.16
N ARG A 44 11.05 8.10 1.99
CA ARG A 44 10.36 8.27 3.28
C ARG A 44 8.83 8.29 3.10
N SER A 45 8.34 8.93 2.04
CA SER A 45 6.91 8.97 1.71
C SER A 45 6.41 7.59 1.31
N VAL A 46 7.15 6.88 0.46
CA VAL A 46 6.81 5.51 0.03
C VAL A 46 6.75 4.56 1.23
N THR A 47 7.74 4.62 2.12
CA THR A 47 7.80 3.80 3.33
C THR A 47 6.66 4.11 4.30
N ALA A 48 6.30 5.38 4.47
CA ALA A 48 5.15 5.79 5.30
C ALA A 48 3.82 5.26 4.74
N VAL A 49 3.65 5.29 3.43
CA VAL A 49 2.48 4.72 2.74
C VAL A 49 2.43 3.20 2.91
N ILE A 50 3.55 2.50 2.74
CA ILE A 50 3.63 1.04 2.96
C ILE A 50 3.28 0.69 4.40
N ALA A 51 3.84 1.41 5.38
CA ALA A 51 3.57 1.18 6.80
C ALA A 51 2.10 1.42 7.14
N THR A 52 1.51 2.51 6.64
CA THR A 52 0.09 2.84 6.82
C THR A 52 -0.81 1.80 6.16
N GLY A 53 -0.47 1.37 4.94
CA GLY A 53 -1.17 0.32 4.21
C GLY A 53 -1.14 -1.00 4.95
N LYS A 54 0.04 -1.42 5.44
CA LYS A 54 0.20 -2.63 6.26
C LYS A 54 -0.61 -2.56 7.55
N ALA A 55 -0.56 -1.44 8.26
CA ALA A 55 -1.32 -1.25 9.51
C ALA A 55 -2.84 -1.31 9.26
N ARG A 56 -3.34 -0.71 8.17
CA ARG A 56 -4.74 -0.83 7.77
C ARG A 56 -5.10 -2.25 7.40
N LEU A 57 -4.25 -2.94 6.64
CA LEU A 57 -4.47 -4.32 6.26
C LEU A 57 -4.56 -5.22 7.48
N SER A 58 -3.61 -5.11 8.43
CA SER A 58 -3.67 -5.81 9.73
C SER A 58 -4.97 -5.50 10.47
N LYS A 59 -5.33 -4.22 10.60
CA LYS A 59 -6.58 -3.81 11.28
C LYS A 59 -7.84 -4.34 10.60
N THR A 60 -7.83 -4.46 9.28
CA THR A 60 -8.99 -4.86 8.49
C THR A 60 -9.12 -6.38 8.40
N LEU A 61 -7.99 -7.08 8.28
CA LEU A 61 -7.92 -8.54 8.21
C LEU A 61 -7.87 -9.20 9.61
N GLY A 62 -7.74 -8.41 10.67
CA GLY A 62 -7.66 -8.91 12.05
C GLY A 62 -6.36 -9.65 12.37
N LEU A 63 -5.28 -9.34 11.64
CA LEU A 63 -3.94 -9.93 11.78
C LEU A 63 -3.05 -9.11 12.72
#